data_AF-A0A5B0PST1-F1
#
_entry.id   AF-A0A5B0PST1-F1
#
_cell.length_a   1.000
_cell.length_b   1.000
_cell.length_c   1.000
_cell.angle_alpha   90.00
_cell.angle_beta   90.00
_cell.angle_gamma   90.00
#
_symmetry.space_group_name_H-M   'P 1'
#
loop_
_entity.id
_entity.type
_entity.pdbx_description
1 polymer ?
#
loop_
_entity_poly.entity_id
_entity_poly.type
_entity_poly.pdbx_seq_one_letter_code
_entity_poly.pdbx_strand_id
1 'polypeptide(L)'
;MGIEAPYVYGLATLSCGLLGYLIGPSIGHAFFRLRVSKPTQRAMQDKNAQFYHHIKRHRVDPAQSIVNNPLPDWHGERIGSLKEYRKWLRDQSAYKRKATQHNMLLSSEDLNRGKDLL
;
A
#
# COMPACT_ATOMS: atom_id res chain seq x y z
N MET A 1 36.04 -34.03 27.38
CA MET A 1 35.11 -32.93 27.73
C MET A 1 33.87 -33.12 26.88
N GLY A 2 32.85 -33.80 27.42
CA GLY A 2 31.59 -34.03 26.70
C GLY A 2 30.78 -32.75 26.63
N ILE A 3 29.84 -32.67 25.67
CA ILE A 3 28.88 -31.56 25.67
C ILE A 3 27.98 -31.75 26.90
N GLU A 4 28.12 -30.86 27.88
CA GLU A 4 27.36 -30.92 29.12
C GLU A 4 25.86 -30.74 28.85
N ALA A 5 25.02 -31.44 29.61
CA ALA A 5 23.57 -31.48 29.41
C ALA A 5 22.88 -30.11 29.24
N PRO A 6 23.26 -29.03 29.97
CA PRO A 6 22.66 -27.71 29.78
C PRO A 6 22.83 -27.13 28.37
N TYR A 7 23.95 -27.42 27.68
CA TYR A 7 24.18 -26.94 26.32
C TYR A 7 23.29 -27.67 25.31
N VAL A 8 23.10 -28.98 25.48
CA VAL A 8 22.21 -29.77 24.62
C VAL A 8 20.77 -29.32 24.76
N TYR A 9 20.28 -29.15 26.00
CA TYR A 9 18.92 -28.67 26.24
C TYR A 9 18.72 -27.23 25.78
N GLY A 10 19.72 -26.36 25.97
CA GLY A 10 19.70 -24.98 25.47
C GLY A 10 19.59 -24.93 23.94
N LEU A 11 20.44 -25.69 23.24
CA LEU A 11 20.40 -25.77 21.77
C LEU A 11 19.11 -26.40 21.26
N ALA A 12 18.60 -27.45 21.91
CA ALA A 12 17.34 -28.10 21.53
C ALA A 12 16.13 -27.18 21.72
N THR A 13 16.11 -26.39 22.79
CA THR A 13 15.02 -25.43 23.04
C THR A 13 15.04 -24.30 22.02
N LEU A 14 16.24 -23.76 21.72
CA LEU A 14 16.40 -22.74 20.70
C LEU A 14 16.03 -23.26 19.30
N SER A 15 16.44 -24.49 18.95
CA SER A 15 16.10 -25.09 17.66
C SER A 15 14.60 -25.33 17.52
N CYS A 16 13.93 -25.81 18.57
CA CYS A 16 12.47 -25.96 18.59
C CYS A 16 11.75 -24.61 18.44
N GLY A 17 12.22 -23.57 19.13
CA GLY A 17 11.68 -22.21 19.01
C GLY A 17 11.84 -21.65 17.59
N LEU A 18 13.02 -21.80 16.99
CA LEU A 18 13.30 -21.35 15.62
C LEU A 18 12.46 -22.12 14.59
N LEU A 19 12.37 -23.44 14.72
CA LEU A 19 11.56 -24.27 13.83
C LEU A 19 10.07 -23.96 13.97
N GLY A 20 9.57 -23.79 15.20
CA GLY A 20 8.19 -23.40 15.47
C GLY A 20 7.86 -22.03 14.88
N TYR A 21 8.80 -21.08 14.95
CA TYR A 21 8.65 -19.75 14.34
C TYR A 21 8.54 -19.84 12.81
N LEU A 22 9.35 -20.68 12.16
CA LEU A 22 9.32 -20.85 10.70
C LEU A 22 8.09 -21.62 10.22
N ILE A 23 7.67 -22.66 10.94
CA ILE A 23 6.55 -23.54 10.55
C ILE A 23 5.20 -22.95 10.94
N GLY A 24 5.13 -22.17 12.02
CA GLY A 24 3.90 -21.58 12.57
C GLY A 24 3.01 -20.88 11.54
N PRO A 25 3.54 -19.96 10.70
CA PRO A 25 2.74 -19.28 9.67
C PRO A 25 2.11 -20.23 8.66
N SER A 26 2.81 -21.30 8.28
CA SER A 26 2.30 -22.30 7.32
C SER A 26 1.14 -23.10 7.91
N ILE A 27 1.25 -23.52 9.17
CA ILE A 27 0.16 -24.22 9.90
C ILE A 27 -1.03 -23.28 10.10
N GLY A 28 -0.79 -22.04 10.53
CA GLY A 28 -1.84 -21.04 10.72
C GLY A 28 -2.61 -20.75 9.42
N HIS A 29 -1.90 -20.62 8.29
CA HIS A 29 -2.52 -20.44 6.99
C HIS A 29 -3.34 -21.67 6.55
N ALA A 30 -2.84 -22.89 6.82
CA ALA A 30 -3.59 -24.12 6.57
C ALA A 30 -4.89 -24.16 7.40
N PHE A 31 -4.82 -23.84 8.69
CA PHE A 31 -5.99 -23.79 9.57
C PHE A 31 -7.02 -22.75 9.11
N PHE A 32 -6.57 -21.55 8.71
CA PHE A 32 -7.44 -20.53 8.13
C PHE A 32 -8.15 -21.01 6.86
N ARG A 33 -7.43 -21.68 5.94
CA ARG A 33 -8.02 -22.21 4.71
C ARG A 33 -9.04 -23.31 4.95
N LEU A 34 -8.86 -24.13 5.99
CA LEU A 34 -9.84 -25.15 6.38
C LEU A 34 -11.09 -24.53 7.02
N ARG A 35 -10.91 -23.48 7.84
CA ARG A 35 -12.01 -22.80 8.53
C ARG A 35 -12.85 -21.93 7.60
N VAL A 36 -12.23 -21.24 6.66
CA VAL A 36 -12.91 -20.33 5.75
C VAL A 36 -13.39 -21.09 4.51
N SER A 37 -14.70 -21.07 4.30
CA SER A 37 -15.34 -21.69 3.14
C SER A 37 -14.82 -21.12 1.81
N LYS A 38 -14.62 -21.98 0.80
CA LYS A 38 -14.22 -21.61 -0.58
C LYS A 38 -15.04 -20.44 -1.16
N PRO A 39 -16.39 -20.41 -1.09
CA PRO A 39 -17.19 -19.27 -1.53
C PRO A 39 -16.83 -17.95 -0.82
N THR A 40 -16.56 -17.98 0.48
CA THR A 40 -16.13 -16.79 1.24
C THR A 40 -14.79 -16.30 0.74
N GLN A 41 -13.83 -17.20 0.46
CA GLN A 41 -12.53 -16.82 -0.11
C GLN A 41 -12.68 -16.16 -1.48
N ARG A 42 -13.54 -16.70 -2.36
CA ARG A 42 -13.83 -16.09 -3.66
C ARG A 42 -14.46 -14.71 -3.51
N ALA A 43 -15.49 -14.58 -2.68
CA ALA A 43 -16.13 -13.29 -2.42
C ALA A 43 -15.15 -12.24 -1.86
N MET A 44 -14.17 -12.64 -1.04
CA MET A 44 -13.11 -11.75 -0.57
C MET A 44 -12.20 -11.30 -1.71
N GLN A 45 -11.77 -12.23 -2.58
CA GLN A 45 -10.95 -11.91 -3.74
C GLN A 45 -11.68 -10.97 -4.71
N ASP A 46 -12.96 -11.23 -4.99
CA ASP A 46 -13.78 -10.40 -5.87
C ASP A 46 -13.93 -8.98 -5.31
N LYS A 47 -14.20 -8.85 -4.01
CA LYS A 47 -14.28 -7.54 -3.34
C LYS A 47 -12.94 -6.80 -3.35
N ASN A 48 -11.84 -7.50 -3.13
CA ASN A 48 -10.51 -6.92 -3.21
C ASN A 48 -10.19 -6.43 -4.63
N ALA A 49 -10.55 -7.21 -5.65
CA ALA A 49 -10.39 -6.82 -7.04
C ALA A 49 -11.24 -5.58 -7.38
N GLN A 50 -12.51 -5.55 -6.96
CA GLN A 50 -13.39 -4.39 -7.13
C GLN A 50 -12.82 -3.13 -6.45
N PHE A 51 -12.31 -3.28 -5.23
CA PHE A 51 -11.66 -2.19 -4.50
C PHE A 51 -10.40 -1.69 -5.21
N TYR A 52 -9.56 -2.59 -5.71
CA TYR A 52 -8.38 -2.25 -6.50
C TYR A 52 -8.74 -1.48 -7.79
N HIS A 53 -9.76 -1.95 -8.53
CA HIS A 53 -10.26 -1.24 -9.70
C HIS A 53 -10.75 0.17 -9.34
N HIS A 54 -11.38 0.33 -8.17
CA HIS A 54 -11.82 1.62 -7.71
C HIS A 54 -10.64 2.57 -7.41
N ILE A 55 -9.59 2.10 -6.71
CA ILE A 55 -8.37 2.88 -6.46
C ILE A 55 -7.72 3.29 -7.78
N LYS A 56 -7.53 2.32 -8.69
CA LYS A 56 -6.90 2.55 -10.00
C LYS A 56 -7.60 3.64 -10.81
N ARG A 57 -8.94 3.75 -10.69
CA ARG A 57 -9.73 4.79 -11.37
C ARG A 57 -9.56 6.18 -10.76
N HIS A 58 -9.41 6.27 -9.44
CA HIS A 58 -9.44 7.56 -8.73
C HIS A 58 -8.06 8.14 -8.44
N ARG A 59 -7.00 7.32 -8.50
CA ARG A 59 -5.62 7.77 -8.30
C ARG A 59 -5.24 8.93 -9.22
N VAL A 60 -4.37 9.80 -8.71
CA VAL A 60 -3.67 10.82 -9.49
C VAL A 60 -2.57 10.17 -10.32
N ASP A 61 -2.33 10.72 -11.51
CA ASP A 61 -1.20 10.33 -12.35
C ASP A 61 0.11 10.89 -11.74
N PRO A 62 1.11 10.06 -11.41
CA PRO A 62 2.38 10.53 -10.84
C PRO A 62 3.12 11.53 -11.74
N ALA A 63 2.85 11.55 -13.05
CA ALA A 63 3.42 12.55 -13.96
C ALA A 63 2.96 13.99 -13.66
N GLN A 64 1.86 14.16 -12.94
CA GLN A 64 1.33 15.48 -12.54
C GLN A 64 1.91 15.97 -11.21
N SER A 65 3.12 15.52 -10.85
CA SER A 65 3.75 15.88 -9.58
C SER A 65 4.18 17.35 -9.55
N ILE A 66 3.68 18.10 -8.57
CA ILE A 66 4.11 19.46 -8.29
C ILE A 66 5.32 19.40 -7.35
N VAL A 67 6.44 20.04 -7.71
CA VAL A 67 7.71 20.00 -6.95
C VAL A 67 7.53 20.40 -5.47
N ASN A 68 6.67 21.38 -5.20
CA ASN A 68 6.44 21.91 -3.85
C ASN A 68 5.32 21.19 -3.07
N ASN A 69 4.62 20.23 -3.67
CA ASN A 69 3.51 19.53 -3.03
C ASN A 69 3.64 18.01 -3.20
N PRO A 70 4.00 17.27 -2.12
CA PRO A 70 4.24 15.83 -2.21
C PRO A 70 2.99 15.10 -2.72
N LEU A 71 3.22 14.06 -3.52
CA LEU A 71 2.15 13.25 -4.08
C LEU A 71 1.34 12.56 -2.97
N PRO A 72 0.00 12.55 -3.08
CA PRO A 72 -0.83 11.77 -2.18
C PRO A 72 -0.57 10.26 -2.40
N ASP A 73 -0.87 9.45 -1.38
CA ASP A 73 -0.68 7.98 -1.42
C ASP A 73 -1.23 7.39 -2.72
N TRP A 74 -0.34 6.92 -3.59
CA TRP A 74 -0.68 6.39 -4.92
C TRP A 74 -1.26 4.99 -4.85
N HIS A 75 -0.77 4.18 -3.91
CA HIS A 75 -1.10 2.76 -3.77
C HIS A 75 -2.34 2.54 -2.90
N GLY A 76 -2.69 3.51 -2.06
CA GLY A 76 -3.77 3.37 -1.09
C GLY A 76 -3.39 2.46 0.08
N GLU A 77 -2.10 2.33 0.37
CA GLU A 77 -1.57 1.48 1.44
C GLU A 77 -2.15 1.81 2.81
N ARG A 78 -2.52 3.08 3.03
CA ARG A 78 -3.00 3.58 4.32
C ARG A 78 -4.52 3.42 4.52
N ILE A 79 -5.22 2.78 3.59
CA ILE A 79 -6.68 2.66 3.64
C ILE A 79 -7.06 1.39 4.43
N GLY A 80 -7.25 1.54 5.74
CA GLY A 80 -7.77 0.47 6.61
C GLY A 80 -9.27 0.58 6.87
N SER A 81 -9.87 1.74 6.60
CA SER A 81 -11.27 2.04 6.91
C SER A 81 -11.99 2.85 5.82
N LEU A 82 -13.33 2.82 5.85
CA LEU A 82 -14.16 3.64 4.95
C LEU A 82 -13.93 5.15 5.15
N LYS A 83 -13.62 5.58 6.38
CA LYS A 83 -13.34 6.99 6.69
C LYS A 83 -12.05 7.44 6.04
N GLU A 84 -10.99 6.63 6.12
CA GLU A 84 -9.70 6.88 5.48
C GLU A 84 -9.85 6.87 3.96
N TYR A 85 -10.63 5.93 3.41
CA TYR A 85 -10.91 5.88 1.99
C TYR A 85 -11.60 7.17 1.47
N ARG A 86 -12.62 7.68 2.18
CA ARG A 86 -13.26 8.96 1.82
C ARG A 86 -12.32 10.16 1.96
N LYS A 87 -11.43 10.13 2.95
CA LYS A 87 -10.38 11.14 3.09
C LYS A 87 -9.42 11.08 1.90
N TRP A 88 -8.95 9.90 1.56
CA TRP A 88 -8.08 9.65 0.42
C TRP A 88 -8.70 10.16 -0.89
N LEU A 89 -9.98 9.88 -1.16
CA LEU A 89 -10.67 10.42 -2.34
C LEU A 89 -10.68 11.95 -2.40
N ARG A 90 -10.87 12.62 -1.26
CA ARG A 90 -10.80 14.07 -1.16
C ARG A 90 -9.37 14.57 -1.40
N ASP A 91 -8.37 13.92 -0.84
CA ASP A 91 -6.96 14.28 -1.02
C ASP A 91 -6.55 14.15 -2.51
N GLN A 92 -6.95 13.06 -3.18
CA GLN A 92 -6.73 12.86 -4.61
C GLN A 92 -7.41 13.95 -5.46
N SER A 93 -8.68 14.25 -5.19
CA SER A 93 -9.41 15.30 -5.93
C SER A 93 -8.85 16.70 -5.70
N ALA A 94 -8.44 17.03 -4.47
CA ALA A 94 -7.80 18.29 -4.14
C ALA A 94 -6.45 18.43 -4.87
N TYR A 95 -5.68 17.35 -4.96
CA TYR A 95 -4.42 17.33 -5.71
C TYR A 95 -4.65 17.55 -7.20
N LYS A 96 -5.62 16.86 -7.83
CA LYS A 96 -5.96 17.06 -9.25
C LYS A 96 -6.27 18.52 -9.57
N ARG A 97 -7.07 19.18 -8.72
CA ARG A 97 -7.41 20.60 -8.88
C ARG A 97 -6.17 21.50 -8.81
N LYS A 98 -5.28 21.26 -7.84
CA LYS A 98 -4.02 22.00 -7.69
C LYS A 98 -3.09 21.79 -8.89
N ALA A 99 -2.99 20.56 -9.39
CA ALA A 99 -2.17 20.22 -10.56
C ALA A 99 -2.66 20.94 -11.82
N THR A 100 -3.97 20.98 -12.07
CA THR A 100 -4.54 21.73 -13.19
C THR A 100 -4.25 23.22 -13.09
N GLN A 101 -4.40 23.81 -11.90
CA GLN A 101 -4.10 25.23 -11.68
C GLN A 101 -2.62 25.54 -11.90
N HIS A 102 -1.72 24.72 -11.37
CA HIS A 102 -0.29 24.89 -11.54
C HIS A 102 0.13 24.82 -13.02
N ASN A 103 -0.40 23.85 -13.77
CA ASN A 103 -0.11 23.74 -15.20
C ASN A 103 -0.64 24.94 -16.01
N MET A 104 -1.79 25.50 -15.62
CA MET A 104 -2.31 26.72 -16.25
C MET A 104 -1.40 27.93 -15.98
N LEU A 105 -0.88 28.06 -14.75
CA LEU A 105 0.05 29.13 -14.39
C LEU A 105 1.36 29.02 -15.16
N LEU A 106 1.96 27.84 -15.22
CA LEU A 106 3.17 27.59 -16.03
C LEU A 106 2.96 27.98 -17.49
N SER A 107 1.84 27.55 -18.10
CA SER A 107 1.53 27.91 -19.47
C SER A 107 1.37 29.42 -19.67
N SER A 108 0.85 30.15 -18.68
CA SER A 108 0.72 31.61 -18.75
C SER A 108 2.06 32.34 -18.58
N GLU A 109 2.94 31.82 -17.72
CA GLU A 109 4.30 32.36 -17.53
C GLU A 109 5.15 32.15 -18.78
N ASP A 110 5.06 30.97 -19.41
CA ASP A 110 5.79 30.66 -20.64
C ASP A 110 5.34 31.58 -21.80
N LEU A 111 4.04 31.84 -21.92
CA LEU A 111 3.49 32.80 -22.89
C LEU A 111 3.97 34.22 -22.66
N ASN A 112 4.06 34.65 -21.39
CA ASN A 112 4.51 36.00 -21.06
C ASN A 112 6.01 36.16 -21.33
N ARG A 113 6.82 35.19 -20.90
CA ARG A 113 8.26 35.15 -21.15
C ARG A 113 8.58 35.17 -22.64
N GLY A 114 7.80 34.47 -23.47
CA GLY A 114 7.98 34.50 -24.93
C GLY A 114 7.73 35.88 -25.55
N LYS A 115 6.86 36.71 -24.96
CA LYS A 115 6.64 38.10 -25.40
C LYS A 115 7.78 39.03 -25.00
N ASP A 116 8.38 38.81 -23.83
CA ASP A 116 9.49 39.63 -23.34
C ASP A 116 10.79 39.43 -24.13
N LEU A 117 10.89 38.33 -24.89
CA LEU A 117 12.04 37.97 -25.71
C LEU A 117 11.96 38.46 -27.17
N LEU A 118 10.85 39.08 -27.58
CA LEU A 118 10.61 39.64 -28.92
C LEU A 118 10.58 41.18 -28.85
#